data_AF-A0A1F8P771-F1
#
_entry.id   AF-A0A1F8P771-F1
#
_cell.length_a   1.000
_cell.length_b   1.000
_cell.length_c   1.000
_cell.angle_alpha   90.00
_cell.angle_beta   90.00
_cell.angle_gamma   90.00
#
_symmetry.space_group_name_H-M   'P 1'
#
loop_
_entity.id
_entity.type
_entity.pdbx_description
1 polymer ?
#
loop_
_entity_poly.entity_id
_entity_poly.type
_entity_poly.pdbx_seq_one_letter_code
_entity_poly.pdbx_strand_id
1 'polypeptide(L)'
;MTLTKPKTRKKNSLKRTTIFLSEEHHEELRRLAFEKRTSMANLIREAVLEMIEDDEDIREIMKAREKGDQGYVPLEEVERKWRESHKDR
;
A
#
# COMPACT_ATOMS: atom_id res chain seq x y z
N MET A 1 -38.56 -9.69 29.54
CA MET A 1 -38.34 -9.56 28.09
C MET A 1 -37.47 -8.32 27.86
N THR A 2 -36.14 -8.45 27.86
CA THR A 2 -35.23 -7.32 27.64
C THR A 2 -35.01 -7.13 26.14
N LEU A 3 -35.63 -6.11 25.57
CA LEU A 3 -35.44 -5.70 24.18
C LEU A 3 -34.02 -5.11 24.04
N THR A 4 -33.09 -5.87 23.48
CA THR A 4 -31.75 -5.39 23.12
C THR A 4 -31.86 -4.52 21.87
N LYS A 5 -31.52 -3.23 22.01
CA LYS A 5 -31.53 -2.25 20.91
C LYS A 5 -30.57 -2.69 19.79
N PRO A 6 -30.95 -2.58 18.50
CA PRO A 6 -30.08 -2.94 17.40
C PRO A 6 -28.88 -1.98 17.35
N LYS A 7 -27.67 -2.56 17.35
CA LYS A 7 -26.40 -1.82 17.21
C LYS A 7 -26.39 -1.10 15.85
N THR A 8 -26.47 0.23 15.86
CA THR A 8 -26.34 1.06 14.66
C THR A 8 -24.96 0.83 14.03
N ARG A 9 -24.90 0.24 12.83
CA ARG A 9 -23.66 0.07 12.07
C ARG A 9 -23.14 1.45 11.65
N LYS A 10 -21.95 1.83 12.14
CA LYS A 10 -21.21 3.01 11.64
C LYS A 10 -21.10 2.92 10.11
N LYS A 11 -21.48 3.98 9.40
CA LYS A 11 -21.30 4.13 7.95
C LYS A 11 -19.79 4.09 7.66
N ASN A 12 -19.31 3.00 7.07
CA ASN A 12 -17.95 2.91 6.55
C ASN A 12 -17.98 3.48 5.12
N SER A 13 -17.17 4.51 4.83
CA SER A 13 -17.15 5.23 3.54
C SER A 13 -16.44 4.47 2.41
N LEU A 14 -15.91 3.27 2.69
CA LEU A 14 -15.22 2.45 1.72
C LEU A 14 -16.18 1.78 0.74
N LYS A 15 -15.90 1.92 -0.56
CA LYS A 15 -16.57 1.15 -1.62
C LYS A 15 -16.29 -0.33 -1.41
N ARG A 16 -17.34 -1.16 -1.43
CA ARG A 16 -17.23 -2.61 -1.29
C ARG A 16 -17.12 -3.23 -2.67
N THR A 17 -16.16 -4.13 -2.83
CA THR A 17 -15.95 -4.91 -4.05
C THR A 17 -16.05 -6.38 -3.70
N THR A 18 -16.86 -7.12 -4.46
CA THR A 18 -16.95 -8.57 -4.37
C THR A 18 -16.04 -9.16 -5.44
N ILE A 19 -15.17 -10.08 -5.04
CA ILE A 19 -14.26 -10.79 -5.95
C ILE A 19 -14.50 -12.28 -5.81
N PHE A 20 -14.24 -13.02 -6.89
CA PHE A 20 -14.32 -14.47 -6.90
C PHE A 20 -12.92 -15.05 -6.87
N LEU A 21 -12.70 -16.00 -5.97
CA LEU A 21 -11.43 -16.70 -5.80
C LEU A 21 -11.65 -18.19 -6.06
N SER A 22 -10.62 -18.87 -6.57
CA SER A 22 -10.59 -20.33 -6.51
C SER A 22 -10.53 -20.79 -5.05
N GLU A 23 -10.94 -22.03 -4.81
CA GLU A 23 -10.94 -22.60 -3.46
C GLU A 23 -9.53 -22.65 -2.87
N GLU A 24 -8.54 -23.00 -3.69
CA GLU A 24 -7.11 -22.97 -3.35
C GLU A 24 -6.65 -21.57 -2.88
N HIS A 25 -6.86 -20.54 -3.71
CA HIS A 25 -6.45 -19.17 -3.35
C HIS A 25 -7.19 -18.65 -2.11
N HIS A 26 -8.46 -19.01 -1.96
CA HIS A 26 -9.22 -18.64 -0.77
C HIS A 26 -8.64 -19.27 0.50
N GLU A 27 -8.24 -20.55 0.44
CA GLU A 27 -7.69 -21.26 1.59
C GLU A 27 -6.28 -20.78 1.95
N GLU A 28 -5.43 -20.50 0.96
CA GLU A 28 -4.12 -19.88 1.17
C GLU A 28 -4.24 -18.48 1.79
N LEU A 29 -5.09 -17.62 1.24
CA LEU A 29 -5.34 -16.28 1.78
C LEU A 29 -5.87 -16.34 3.21
N ARG A 30 -6.70 -17.34 3.53
CA ARG A 30 -7.22 -17.55 4.87
C ARG A 30 -6.11 -17.91 5.86
N ARG A 31 -5.20 -18.82 5.49
CA ARG A 31 -4.04 -19.18 6.32
C ARG A 31 -3.12 -17.98 6.54
N LEU A 32 -2.82 -17.25 5.47
CA LEU A 32 -1.96 -16.07 5.53
C LEU A 32 -2.56 -14.95 6.40
N ALA A 33 -3.86 -14.71 6.28
CA ALA A 33 -4.57 -13.72 7.11
C ALA A 33 -4.52 -14.11 8.60
N PHE A 34 -4.65 -15.40 8.90
CA PHE A 34 -4.54 -15.91 10.27
C PHE A 34 -3.14 -15.71 10.85
N GLU A 35 -2.09 -16.07 10.10
CA GLU A 35 -0.69 -15.87 10.50
C GLU A 35 -0.38 -14.41 10.79
N LYS A 36 -0.85 -13.50 9.92
CA LYS A 36 -0.68 -12.05 10.06
C LYS A 36 -1.64 -11.39 11.07
N ARG A 37 -2.53 -12.18 11.71
CA ARG A 37 -3.57 -11.69 12.65
C ARG A 37 -4.41 -10.54 12.09
N THR A 38 -4.66 -10.55 10.79
CA THR A 38 -5.43 -9.53 10.08
C THR A 38 -6.64 -10.17 9.40
N SER A 39 -7.59 -9.34 8.95
CA SER A 39 -8.70 -9.85 8.14
C SER A 39 -8.25 -10.06 6.69
N MET A 40 -8.81 -11.06 6.00
CA MET A 40 -8.51 -11.28 4.57
C MET A 40 -8.78 -10.01 3.74
N ALA A 41 -9.82 -9.24 4.07
CA ALA A 41 -10.13 -7.99 3.40
C ALA A 41 -9.05 -6.93 3.59
N ASN A 42 -8.47 -6.83 4.79
CA ASN A 42 -7.35 -5.92 5.04
C ASN A 42 -6.07 -6.39 4.34
N LEU A 43 -5.80 -7.70 4.37
CA LEU A 43 -4.66 -8.29 3.69
C LEU A 43 -4.68 -7.98 2.19
N ILE A 44 -5.82 -8.22 1.54
CA ILE A 44 -6.02 -7.90 0.11
C ILE A 44 -5.92 -6.38 -0.11
N ARG A 45 -6.51 -5.58 0.77
CA ARG A 45 -6.46 -4.12 0.65
C ARG A 45 -5.03 -3.58 0.73
N GLU A 46 -4.22 -4.07 1.66
CA GLU A 46 -2.83 -3.65 1.82
C GLU A 46 -2.01 -4.02 0.59
N ALA A 47 -2.10 -5.27 0.13
CA ALA A 47 -1.39 -5.71 -1.07
C ALA A 47 -1.79 -4.90 -2.33
N VAL A 48 -3.09 -4.62 -2.50
CA VAL A 48 -3.56 -3.80 -3.64
C VAL A 48 -3.05 -2.36 -3.56
N LEU A 49 -2.93 -1.79 -2.36
CA LEU A 49 -2.39 -0.44 -2.20
C LEU A 49 -0.89 -0.41 -2.53
N GLU A 50 -0.13 -1.37 -2.03
CA GLU A 50 1.30 -1.52 -2.32
C GLU A 50 1.54 -1.64 -3.83
N MET A 51 0.77 -2.49 -4.52
CA MET A 51 0.86 -2.61 -5.98
C MET A 51 0.58 -1.31 -6.74
N ILE A 52 -0.37 -0.49 -6.26
CA ILE A 52 -0.69 0.79 -6.91
C ILE A 52 0.44 1.80 -6.70
N GLU A 53 1.02 1.84 -5.50
CA GLU A 53 2.18 2.69 -5.19
C GLU A 53 3.38 2.32 -6.06
N ASP A 54 3.70 1.02 -6.16
CA ASP A 54 4.79 0.52 -7.03
C ASP A 54 4.57 0.91 -8.51
N ASP A 55 3.34 0.79 -9.01
CA ASP A 55 3.00 1.18 -10.38
C ASP A 55 3.12 2.70 -10.60
N GLU A 56 2.82 3.52 -9.59
CA GLU A 56 3.02 4.98 -9.65
C GLU A 56 4.51 5.34 -9.70
N ASP A 57 5.32 4.73 -8.85
CA ASP A 57 6.77 4.95 -8.81
C ASP A 57 7.45 4.57 -10.13
N ILE A 58 7.10 3.41 -10.69
CA ILE A 58 7.62 2.95 -11.99
C ILE A 58 7.26 3.96 -13.09
N ARG A 59 6.01 4.45 -13.10
CA ARG A 59 5.56 5.44 -14.09
C ARG A 59 6.30 6.77 -13.95
N GLU A 60 6.56 7.22 -12.74
CA GLU A 60 7.30 8.45 -12.50
C GLU A 60 8.76 8.32 -12.96
N ILE A 61 9.44 7.22 -12.61
CA ILE A 61 10.80 6.93 -13.07
C ILE A 61 10.86 6.86 -14.60
N MET A 62 9.89 6.18 -15.23
CA MET A 62 9.81 6.11 -16.70
C MET A 62 9.64 7.50 -17.33
N LYS A 63 8.78 8.35 -16.75
CA LYS A 63 8.54 9.71 -17.22
C LYS A 63 9.76 10.62 -17.03
N ALA A 64 10.49 10.48 -15.91
CA ALA A 64 11.75 11.19 -15.67
C ALA A 64 12.80 10.81 -16.73
N ARG A 65 12.92 9.51 -17.01
CA ARG A 65 13.82 8.98 -18.06
C ARG A 65 13.46 9.49 -19.45
N GLU A 66 12.17 9.52 -19.79
CA GLU A 66 11.68 10.03 -21.09
C GLU A 66 11.94 11.53 -21.26
N LYS A 67 11.81 12.30 -20.16
CA LYS A 67 12.15 13.74 -20.14
C LYS A 67 13.66 14.02 -20.23
N GLY A 68 14.49 12.99 -20.36
CA GLY A 68 15.94 13.13 -20.44
C GLY A 68 16.60 13.44 -19.10
N ASP A 69 15.89 13.25 -17.98
CA ASP A 69 16.49 13.31 -16.66
C ASP A 69 17.27 12.01 -16.41
N GLN A 70 18.44 11.92 -17.05
CA GLN A 70 19.49 10.95 -16.75
C GLN A 70 20.52 11.59 -15.82
N GLY A 71 20.06 12.33 -14.81
CA GLY A 71 20.94 12.88 -13.79
C GLY A 71 21.59 11.77 -12.99
N TYR A 72 22.67 11.19 -13.50
CA TYR A 72 23.62 10.44 -12.70
C TYR A 72 24.30 11.47 -11.78
N VAL A 73 23.87 11.50 -10.53
CA VAL A 73 24.51 12.31 -9.51
C VAL A 73 25.58 11.45 -8.85
N PRO A 74 26.86 11.86 -8.85
CA PRO A 74 27.90 11.16 -8.10
C PRO A 74 27.51 11.04 -6.62
N LEU A 75 27.84 9.90 -6.01
CA LEU A 75 27.49 9.62 -4.61
C LEU A 75 28.00 10.72 -3.67
N GLU A 76 29.17 11.28 -3.97
CA GLU A 76 29.81 12.35 -3.21
C GLU A 76 28.98 13.64 -3.21
N GLU A 77 28.26 13.94 -4.30
CA GLU A 77 27.41 15.12 -4.40
C GLU A 77 26.11 14.94 -3.60
N VAL A 78 25.55 13.73 -3.58
CA VAL A 78 24.40 13.38 -2.71
C VAL A 78 24.79 13.53 -1.25
N GLU A 79 25.93 12.96 -0.83
CA GLU A 79 26.43 13.05 0.55
C GLU A 79 26.73 14.48 0.99
N ARG A 80 27.22 15.32 0.07
CA ARG A 80 27.43 16.76 0.33
C ARG A 80 26.11 17.48 0.59
N LYS A 81 25.11 17.32 -0.29
CA LYS A 81 23.79 17.94 -0.14
C LYS A 81 23.09 17.51 1.15
N TRP A 82 23.21 16.23 1.51
CA TRP A 82 22.64 15.70 2.75
C TRP A 82 23.28 16.29 4.00
N ARG A 83 24.62 16.39 4.04
CA ARG A 83 25.35 17.06 5.14
C ARG A 83 24.97 18.52 5.26
N GLU A 84 24.85 19.24 4.14
CA GLU A 84 24.46 20.65 4.14
C GLU A 84 23.01 20.85 4.64
N SER A 85 22.10 19.97 4.24
CA SER A 85 20.68 20.02 4.64
C SER A 85 20.44 19.66 6.11
N HIS A 86 21.37 18.93 6.74
CA HIS A 86 21.31 18.53 8.14
C HIS A 86 22.30 19.31 9.02
N LYS A 87 22.94 20.36 8.48
CA LYS A 87 23.88 21.19 9.24
C LYS A 87 23.19 22.23 10.13
N ASP A 88 21.94 22.56 9.82
CA ASP A 88 21.11 23.57 10.52
C ASP A 88 19.98 22.95 11.37
N ARG A 89 20.11 21.68 11.80
CA ARG A 89 19.13 21.01 12.67
C ARG A 89 19.72 20.55 14.00
#